data_AF-A0A7Y7TK78-F1
#
_entry.id   AF-A0A7Y7TK78-F1
#
_cell.length_a   1.000
_cell.length_b   1.000
_cell.length_c   1.000
_cell.angle_alpha   90.00
_cell.angle_beta   90.00
_cell.angle_gamma   90.00
#
_symmetry.space_group_name_H-M   'P 1'
#
loop_
_entity.id
_entity.type
_entity.pdbx_description
1 polymer ?
#
loop_
_entity_poly.entity_id
_entity_poly.type
_entity_poly.pdbx_seq_one_letter_code
_entity_poly.pdbx_strand_id
1 'polypeptide(L)'
;MKGIFLAIILVLLLHPINLVSQTKITKWQQIKKLSFPEKCWSIKHIFVASKAWKITQYVRLQTDSIKKTNILDGDDNGGQVDAFRHAFWMALLSQKINWRKAYRLGKAHEKGNYLDFKKHRLEDGIFPDKVSSDMDFWNNDIGLEIGKANPNISVDSLKNIVIFNICNGKMKVIKKNQTNQFLDNNGNIIESDSLKGKWENSKVLINSNYKE
;
A
#
# COMPACT_ATOMS: atom_id res chain seq x y z
N MET A 1 -63.94 -43.47 -5.69
CA MET A 1 -63.16 -43.53 -4.44
C MET A 1 -62.19 -42.34 -4.46
N LYS A 2 -62.61 -41.17 -3.98
CA LYS A 2 -62.34 -40.64 -2.63
C LYS A 2 -60.83 -40.49 -2.33
N GLY A 3 -60.34 -39.28 -2.66
CA GLY A 3 -59.40 -38.45 -1.91
C GLY A 3 -58.20 -39.10 -1.23
N ILE A 4 -57.00 -38.81 -1.74
CA ILE A 4 -55.80 -38.73 -0.91
C ILE A 4 -55.53 -37.24 -0.67
N PHE A 5 -55.74 -36.88 0.58
CA PHE A 5 -55.57 -35.57 1.19
C PHE A 5 -54.08 -35.19 1.27
N LEU A 6 -53.81 -33.89 1.08
CA LEU A 6 -52.75 -33.08 1.67
C LEU A 6 -51.47 -33.79 2.18
N ALA A 7 -50.35 -33.50 1.52
CA ALA A 7 -49.11 -33.11 2.22
C ALA A 7 -48.24 -32.27 1.28
N ILE A 8 -48.63 -31.01 1.08
CA ILE A 8 -47.68 -29.95 0.73
C ILE A 8 -46.81 -29.76 1.98
N ILE A 9 -45.74 -30.56 2.10
CA ILE A 9 -44.65 -30.23 3.01
C ILE A 9 -43.55 -29.63 2.15
N LEU A 10 -43.62 -28.30 2.16
CA LEU A 10 -42.56 -27.35 1.88
C LEU A 10 -41.28 -27.75 2.64
N VAL A 11 -40.50 -28.71 2.13
CA VAL A 11 -39.09 -28.87 2.55
C VAL A 11 -38.27 -27.88 1.73
N LEU A 12 -38.55 -26.60 1.94
CA LEU A 12 -37.62 -25.53 1.58
C LEU A 12 -36.49 -25.57 2.60
N LEU A 13 -35.32 -25.98 2.11
CA LEU A 13 -34.05 -25.30 2.37
C LEU A 13 -33.75 -25.01 3.86
N LEU A 14 -33.52 -26.06 4.65
CA LEU A 14 -32.61 -25.97 5.78
C LEU A 14 -31.21 -26.41 5.32
N HIS A 15 -30.66 -25.68 4.35
CA HIS A 15 -29.21 -25.56 4.29
C HIS A 15 -28.85 -24.42 5.24
N PRO A 16 -28.01 -24.64 6.27
CA PRO A 16 -27.36 -23.52 6.92
C PRO A 16 -26.51 -22.86 5.84
N ILE A 17 -27.05 -21.80 5.23
CA ILE A 17 -26.22 -20.82 4.57
C ILE A 17 -25.33 -20.33 5.69
N ASN A 18 -24.11 -20.86 5.76
CA ASN A 18 -23.02 -20.22 6.45
C ASN A 18 -22.83 -18.88 5.74
N LEU A 19 -23.64 -17.90 6.14
CA LEU A 19 -23.36 -16.50 5.90
C LEU A 19 -22.05 -16.26 6.63
N VAL A 20 -20.96 -16.42 5.89
CA VAL A 20 -19.68 -15.83 6.24
C VAL A 20 -19.98 -14.35 6.39
N SER A 21 -20.17 -13.92 7.63
CA SER A 21 -20.18 -12.52 8.00
C SER A 21 -18.79 -12.00 7.67
N GLN A 22 -18.62 -11.49 6.46
CA GLN A 22 -17.50 -10.62 6.15
C GLN A 22 -17.73 -9.40 7.04
N THR A 23 -17.00 -9.32 8.14
CA THR A 23 -17.06 -8.20 9.06
C THR A 23 -16.66 -6.93 8.31
N LYS A 24 -17.64 -6.23 7.75
CA LYS A 24 -17.42 -4.93 7.10
C LYS A 24 -16.97 -3.96 8.19
N ILE A 25 -15.66 -3.69 8.22
CA ILE A 25 -15.07 -2.65 9.05
C ILE A 25 -15.83 -1.34 8.78
N THR A 26 -16.36 -0.72 9.84
CA THR A 26 -17.16 0.51 9.70
C THR A 26 -16.28 1.68 9.24
N LYS A 27 -16.86 2.67 8.55
CA LYS A 27 -16.13 3.91 8.15
C LYS A 27 -15.45 4.57 9.36
N TRP A 28 -16.10 4.53 10.52
CA TRP A 28 -15.56 5.03 11.79
C TRP A 28 -14.31 4.27 12.24
N GLN A 29 -14.32 2.94 12.17
CA GLN A 29 -13.15 2.12 12.48
C GLN A 29 -11.98 2.42 11.53
N GLN A 30 -12.25 2.69 10.25
CA GLN A 30 -11.21 3.08 9.28
C GLN A 30 -10.63 4.47 9.59
N ILE A 31 -11.47 5.46 9.92
CA ILE A 31 -11.00 6.79 10.30
C ILE A 31 -10.18 6.74 11.58
N LYS A 32 -10.53 5.89 12.56
CA LYS A 32 -9.75 5.74 13.79
C LYS A 32 -8.32 5.28 13.53
N LYS A 33 -8.11 4.42 12.52
CA LYS A 33 -6.79 3.91 12.12
C LYS A 33 -5.88 4.97 11.49
N LEU A 34 -6.44 6.04 10.92
CA LEU A 34 -5.63 7.11 10.34
C LEU A 34 -4.76 7.80 11.40
N SER A 35 -3.54 8.16 11.00
CA SER A 35 -2.67 9.00 11.80
C SER A 35 -3.29 10.40 11.99
N PHE A 36 -2.81 11.14 12.99
CA PHE A 36 -3.29 12.51 13.21
C PHE A 36 -3.08 13.43 11.98
N PRO A 37 -1.91 13.43 11.30
CA PRO A 37 -1.72 14.19 10.07
C PRO A 37 -2.74 13.85 8.97
N GLU A 38 -2.99 12.55 8.74
CA GLU A 38 -3.96 12.10 7.73
C GLU A 38 -5.41 12.47 8.09
N LYS A 39 -5.76 12.43 9.39
CA LYS A 39 -7.05 12.94 9.88
C LYS A 39 -7.21 14.43 9.58
N CYS A 40 -6.21 15.25 9.92
CA CYS A 40 -6.23 16.68 9.64
C CYS A 40 -6.34 16.97 8.14
N TRP A 41 -5.60 16.23 7.30
CA TRP A 41 -5.70 16.36 5.85
C TRP A 41 -7.11 16.00 5.36
N SER A 42 -7.67 14.89 5.83
CA SER A 42 -8.99 14.39 5.42
C SER A 42 -10.11 15.37 5.77
N ILE A 43 -10.07 15.98 6.96
CA ILE A 43 -11.04 16.99 7.40
C ILE A 43 -10.95 18.25 6.52
N LYS A 44 -9.73 18.72 6.19
CA LYS A 44 -9.52 19.87 5.31
C LYS A 44 -9.92 19.61 3.85
N HIS A 45 -10.07 18.35 3.46
CA HIS A 45 -10.29 17.92 2.09
C HIS A 45 -11.45 16.92 1.97
N ILE A 46 -12.56 17.14 2.70
CA ILE A 46 -13.62 16.15 2.90
C ILE A 46 -14.16 15.50 1.60
N PHE A 47 -14.43 16.28 0.55
CA PHE A 47 -14.91 15.75 -0.73
C PHE A 47 -13.85 14.94 -1.47
N VAL A 48 -12.58 15.33 -1.34
CA VAL A 48 -11.46 14.69 -1.99
C VAL A 48 -11.03 13.43 -1.23
N ALA A 49 -11.18 13.41 0.09
CA ALA A 49 -10.79 12.31 0.96
C ALA A 49 -11.51 11.01 0.60
N SER A 50 -12.81 11.07 0.28
CA SER A 50 -13.54 9.89 -0.19
C SER A 50 -12.98 9.32 -1.49
N LYS A 51 -12.60 10.18 -2.44
CA LYS A 51 -11.99 9.77 -3.71
C LYS A 51 -10.59 9.19 -3.49
N ALA A 52 -9.78 9.83 -2.66
CA ALA A 52 -8.45 9.36 -2.28
C ALA A 52 -8.51 7.97 -1.62
N TRP A 53 -9.47 7.76 -0.72
CA TRP A 53 -9.67 6.45 -0.08
C TRP A 53 -9.99 5.34 -1.09
N LYS A 54 -10.91 5.59 -2.03
CA LYS A 54 -11.22 4.63 -3.12
C LYS A 54 -9.99 4.30 -3.95
N ILE A 55 -9.15 5.30 -4.24
CA ILE A 55 -7.88 5.13 -4.96
C ILE A 55 -6.92 4.27 -4.13
N THR A 56 -6.76 4.55 -2.84
CA THR A 56 -5.92 3.73 -1.95
C THR A 56 -6.36 2.26 -1.95
N GLN A 57 -7.66 1.98 -1.85
CA GLN A 57 -8.17 0.60 -1.88
C GLN A 57 -7.89 -0.07 -3.24
N TYR A 58 -8.12 0.65 -4.34
CA TYR A 58 -7.83 0.14 -5.68
C TYR A 58 -6.34 -0.18 -5.86
N VAL A 59 -5.45 0.71 -5.41
CA VAL A 59 -3.99 0.51 -5.52
C VAL A 59 -3.54 -0.67 -4.68
N ARG A 60 -4.11 -0.86 -3.49
CA ARG A 60 -3.85 -2.07 -2.67
C ARG A 60 -4.22 -3.35 -3.43
N LEU A 61 -5.40 -3.40 -4.02
CA LEU A 61 -5.82 -4.55 -4.85
C LEU A 61 -4.88 -4.80 -6.05
N GLN A 62 -4.41 -3.73 -6.71
CA GLN A 62 -3.43 -3.87 -7.81
C GLN A 62 -2.06 -4.34 -7.30
N THR A 63 -1.64 -3.87 -6.13
CA THR A 63 -0.39 -4.30 -5.47
C THR A 63 -0.46 -5.79 -5.12
N ASP A 64 -1.54 -6.22 -4.48
CA ASP A 64 -1.78 -7.63 -4.14
C ASP A 64 -1.82 -8.53 -5.38
N SER A 65 -2.33 -8.00 -6.49
CA SER A 65 -2.35 -8.71 -7.77
C SER A 65 -0.95 -8.84 -8.37
N ILE A 66 -0.18 -7.74 -8.42
CA ILE A 66 1.19 -7.73 -8.96
C ILE A 66 2.14 -8.58 -8.11
N LYS A 67 1.99 -8.57 -6.78
CA LYS A 67 2.77 -9.41 -5.86
C LYS A 67 2.71 -10.90 -6.22
N LYS A 68 1.60 -11.35 -6.82
CA LYS A 68 1.39 -12.74 -7.25
C LYS A 68 1.94 -13.05 -8.64
N THR A 69 2.50 -12.05 -9.33
CA THR A 69 3.09 -12.19 -10.66
C THR A 69 4.61 -12.12 -10.57
N ASN A 70 5.29 -12.61 -11.60
CA ASN A 70 6.75 -12.51 -11.73
C ASN A 70 7.20 -11.22 -12.45
N ILE A 71 6.34 -10.20 -12.51
CA ILE A 71 6.68 -8.91 -13.16
C ILE A 71 7.66 -8.11 -12.30
N LEU A 72 7.50 -8.17 -10.98
CA LEU A 72 8.36 -7.55 -9.97
C LEU A 72 8.90 -8.63 -9.02
N ASP A 73 9.73 -8.22 -8.07
CA ASP A 73 10.42 -9.12 -7.11
C ASP A 73 9.52 -9.82 -6.07
N GLY A 74 8.23 -9.49 -6.00
CA GLY A 74 7.29 -10.08 -5.04
C GLY A 74 7.41 -9.54 -3.61
N ASP A 75 8.34 -8.63 -3.34
CA ASP A 75 8.64 -8.11 -2.00
C ASP A 75 7.92 -6.79 -1.72
N ASP A 76 6.87 -6.86 -0.91
CA ASP A 76 6.00 -5.75 -0.53
C ASP A 76 6.45 -5.00 0.73
N ASN A 77 7.66 -5.27 1.20
CA ASN A 77 8.25 -4.60 2.36
C ASN A 77 9.69 -4.15 2.06
N GLY A 78 9.84 -3.01 1.41
CA GLY A 78 11.13 -2.48 0.98
C GLY A 78 11.58 -2.91 -0.42
N GLY A 79 10.82 -3.75 -1.13
CA GLY A 79 11.14 -4.25 -2.47
C GLY A 79 10.47 -3.48 -3.61
N GLN A 80 10.53 -4.03 -4.82
CA GLN A 80 9.92 -3.45 -6.02
C GLN A 80 8.40 -3.40 -5.93
N VAL A 81 7.75 -4.40 -5.31
CA VAL A 81 6.29 -4.37 -5.11
C VAL A 81 5.91 -3.23 -4.16
N ASP A 82 6.74 -2.96 -3.16
CA ASP A 82 6.54 -1.84 -2.25
C ASP A 82 6.73 -0.49 -2.97
N ALA A 83 7.81 -0.36 -3.73
CA ALA A 83 8.05 0.79 -4.59
C ALA A 83 6.89 1.03 -5.58
N PHE A 84 6.33 -0.03 -6.15
CA PHE A 84 5.13 0.04 -6.99
C PHE A 84 3.93 0.59 -6.22
N ARG A 85 3.65 0.10 -5.02
CA ARG A 85 2.54 0.54 -4.18
C ARG A 85 2.58 2.06 -3.97
N HIS A 86 3.72 2.58 -3.55
CA HIS A 86 3.92 4.01 -3.28
C HIS A 86 3.87 4.86 -4.56
N ALA A 87 4.63 4.50 -5.58
CA ALA A 87 4.68 5.26 -6.83
C ALA A 87 3.33 5.27 -7.57
N PHE A 88 2.66 4.11 -7.66
CA PHE A 88 1.36 4.02 -8.33
C PHE A 88 0.26 4.72 -7.55
N TRP A 89 0.28 4.64 -6.21
CA TRP A 89 -0.63 5.42 -5.37
C TRP A 89 -0.52 6.91 -5.65
N MET A 90 0.69 7.45 -5.62
CA MET A 90 0.91 8.88 -5.83
C MET A 90 0.64 9.32 -7.27
N ALA A 91 0.96 8.50 -8.26
CA ALA A 91 0.63 8.76 -9.66
C ALA A 91 -0.89 8.87 -9.88
N LEU A 92 -1.64 7.90 -9.37
CA LEU A 92 -3.09 7.87 -9.55
C LEU A 92 -3.80 8.97 -8.74
N LEU A 93 -3.32 9.25 -7.52
CA LEU A 93 -3.80 10.41 -6.77
C LEU A 93 -3.52 11.72 -7.51
N SER A 94 -2.33 11.90 -8.06
CA SER A 94 -1.94 13.10 -8.79
C SER A 94 -2.90 13.38 -9.96
N GLN A 95 -3.22 12.37 -10.77
CA GLN A 95 -4.21 12.46 -11.84
C GLN A 95 -5.61 12.81 -11.33
N LYS A 96 -6.07 12.14 -10.26
CA LYS A 96 -7.49 12.09 -9.92
C LYS A 96 -7.91 13.13 -8.88
N ILE A 97 -7.00 13.65 -8.07
CA ILE A 97 -7.31 14.56 -6.96
C ILE A 97 -6.52 15.86 -6.97
N ASN A 98 -5.81 16.17 -8.06
CA ASN A 98 -4.81 17.25 -8.17
C ASN A 98 -3.50 16.93 -7.43
N TRP A 99 -2.39 17.10 -8.15
CA TRP A 99 -1.04 16.78 -7.69
C TRP A 99 -0.65 17.48 -6.37
N ARG A 100 -1.08 18.72 -6.12
CA ARG A 100 -0.75 19.43 -4.86
C ARG A 100 -1.46 18.80 -3.66
N LYS A 101 -2.70 18.34 -3.86
CA LYS A 101 -3.45 17.64 -2.80
C LYS A 101 -2.86 16.26 -2.56
N ALA A 102 -2.52 15.54 -3.63
CA ALA A 102 -1.81 14.27 -3.57
C ALA A 102 -0.48 14.40 -2.80
N TYR A 103 0.36 15.37 -3.16
CA TYR A 103 1.63 15.64 -2.48
C TYR A 103 1.44 15.86 -0.98
N ARG A 104 0.48 16.71 -0.59
CA ARG A 104 0.18 16.96 0.83
C ARG A 104 -0.35 15.72 1.55
N LEU A 105 -1.05 14.83 0.85
CA LEU A 105 -1.52 13.55 1.41
C LEU A 105 -0.33 12.60 1.63
N GLY A 106 0.55 12.44 0.64
CA GLY A 106 1.78 11.65 0.79
C GLY A 106 2.64 12.15 1.95
N LYS A 107 2.92 13.45 2.03
CA LYS A 107 3.66 14.04 3.18
C LYS A 107 2.94 13.81 4.51
N ALA A 108 1.61 13.80 4.54
CA ALA A 108 0.84 13.54 5.76
C ALA A 108 0.94 12.06 6.18
N HIS A 109 0.92 11.13 5.21
CA HIS A 109 1.09 9.69 5.44
C HIS A 109 2.45 9.39 6.07
N GLU A 110 3.54 9.86 5.44
CA GLU A 110 4.90 9.64 5.96
C GLU A 110 5.12 10.29 7.34
N LYS A 111 4.53 11.48 7.57
CA LYS A 111 4.55 12.11 8.89
C LYS A 111 3.77 11.29 9.92
N GLY A 112 2.69 10.62 9.49
CA GLY A 112 1.93 9.67 10.29
C GLY A 112 2.80 8.52 10.76
N ASN A 113 3.54 7.90 9.83
CA ASN A 113 4.44 6.79 10.10
C ASN A 113 5.50 7.16 11.15
N TYR A 114 6.13 8.34 11.03
CA TYR A 114 7.07 8.82 12.06
C TYR A 114 6.43 9.02 13.44
N LEU A 115 5.18 9.50 13.50
CA LEU A 115 4.46 9.64 14.76
C LEU A 115 4.03 8.30 15.35
N ASP A 116 3.74 7.31 14.51
CA ASP A 116 3.44 5.95 14.93
C ASP A 116 4.68 5.25 15.48
N PHE A 117 5.85 5.44 14.84
CA PHE A 117 7.15 5.04 15.40
C PHE A 117 7.35 5.62 16.81
N LYS A 118 7.19 6.94 17.00
CA LYS A 118 7.34 7.58 18.33
C LYS A 118 6.38 7.03 19.39
N LYS A 119 5.25 6.48 18.97
CA LYS A 119 4.22 5.91 19.84
C LYS A 119 4.32 4.39 19.95
N HIS A 120 5.38 3.78 19.41
CA HIS A 120 5.58 2.35 19.36
C HIS A 120 4.39 1.61 18.70
N ARG A 121 3.80 2.22 17.67
CA ARG A 121 2.72 1.64 16.87
C ARG A 121 3.27 1.12 15.56
N LEU A 122 2.70 0.00 15.11
CA LEU A 122 3.02 -0.63 13.84
C LEU A 122 2.28 0.08 12.70
N GLU A 123 2.96 0.22 11.57
CA GLU A 123 2.38 0.57 10.27
C GLU A 123 2.30 -0.73 9.45
N ASP A 124 1.08 -1.08 9.00
CA ASP A 124 0.84 -2.31 8.20
C ASP A 124 1.51 -3.59 8.78
N GLY A 125 1.70 -3.63 10.11
CA GLY A 125 2.30 -4.74 10.85
C GLY A 125 3.81 -4.63 11.11
N ILE A 126 4.48 -3.57 10.63
CA ILE A 126 5.93 -3.37 10.71
C ILE A 126 6.24 -2.08 11.49
N PHE A 127 7.37 -2.04 12.19
CA PHE A 127 7.82 -0.80 12.82
C PHE A 127 8.37 0.15 11.76
N PRO A 128 7.87 1.40 11.69
CA PRO A 128 8.42 2.38 10.77
C PRO A 128 9.87 2.71 11.16
N ASP A 129 10.70 2.89 10.14
CA ASP A 129 12.07 3.33 10.29
C ASP A 129 12.45 4.36 9.23
N LYS A 130 13.55 5.06 9.47
CA LYS A 130 14.00 6.19 8.64
C LYS A 130 14.28 5.74 7.21
N VAL A 131 14.92 4.59 7.01
CA VAL A 131 15.34 4.13 5.68
C VAL A 131 14.12 3.75 4.85
N SER A 132 13.16 3.04 5.44
CA SER A 132 11.86 2.79 4.78
C SER A 132 11.13 4.10 4.46
N SER A 133 11.07 5.05 5.39
CA SER A 133 10.41 6.34 5.13
C SER A 133 11.10 7.16 4.02
N ASP A 134 12.44 7.14 3.97
CA ASP A 134 13.21 7.79 2.90
C ASP A 134 12.95 7.14 1.53
N MET A 135 12.81 5.80 1.48
CA MET A 135 12.38 5.07 0.29
C MET A 135 10.99 5.52 -0.17
N ASP A 136 10.04 5.57 0.76
CA ASP A 136 8.66 5.93 0.47
C ASP A 136 8.54 7.37 -0.01
N PHE A 137 9.26 8.32 0.60
CA PHE A 137 9.34 9.69 0.11
C PHE A 137 9.86 9.75 -1.34
N TRP A 138 10.95 9.04 -1.66
CA TRP A 138 11.50 9.02 -3.01
C TRP A 138 10.48 8.47 -4.01
N ASN A 139 9.92 7.30 -3.72
CA ASN A 139 8.99 6.61 -4.62
C ASN A 139 7.67 7.40 -4.79
N ASN A 140 7.21 8.03 -3.72
CA ASN A 140 6.06 8.94 -3.75
C ASN A 140 6.30 10.14 -4.69
N ASP A 141 7.49 10.75 -4.63
CA ASP A 141 7.85 11.90 -5.47
C ASP A 141 7.97 11.51 -6.95
N ILE A 142 8.57 10.37 -7.28
CA ILE A 142 8.56 9.86 -8.67
C ILE A 142 7.14 9.58 -9.13
N GLY A 143 6.31 8.96 -8.30
CA GLY A 143 4.90 8.71 -8.58
C GLY A 143 4.13 10.00 -8.91
N LEU A 144 4.33 11.05 -8.10
CA LEU A 144 3.73 12.37 -8.33
C LEU A 144 4.07 12.94 -9.70
N GLU A 145 5.35 12.91 -10.09
CA GLU A 145 5.79 13.43 -11.38
C GLU A 145 5.24 12.59 -12.54
N ILE A 146 5.20 11.25 -12.41
CA ILE A 146 4.55 10.37 -13.39
C ILE A 146 3.09 10.77 -13.59
N GLY A 147 2.32 10.92 -12.51
CA GLY A 147 0.90 11.27 -12.60
C GLY A 147 0.65 12.69 -13.15
N LYS A 148 1.55 13.63 -12.83
CA LYS A 148 1.50 15.03 -13.31
C LYS A 148 1.81 15.12 -14.80
N ALA A 149 2.81 14.37 -15.27
CA ALA A 149 3.19 14.34 -16.69
C ALA A 149 2.14 13.62 -17.55
N ASN A 150 1.33 12.74 -16.97
CA ASN A 150 0.38 11.91 -17.71
C ASN A 150 -1.07 12.09 -17.20
N PRO A 151 -1.71 13.27 -17.31
CA PRO A 151 -3.00 13.53 -16.66
C PRO A 151 -4.18 12.72 -17.26
N ASN A 152 -4.10 12.35 -18.54
CA ASN A 152 -5.26 11.87 -19.32
C ASN A 152 -5.14 10.40 -19.80
N ILE A 153 -4.06 9.71 -19.45
CA ILE A 153 -3.88 8.30 -19.87
C ILE A 153 -4.76 7.36 -19.04
N SER A 154 -4.97 6.15 -19.55
CA SER A 154 -5.68 5.10 -18.81
C SER A 154 -4.93 4.71 -17.54
N VAL A 155 -5.66 4.13 -16.59
CA VAL A 155 -5.08 3.64 -15.33
C VAL A 155 -4.08 2.51 -15.59
N ASP A 156 -4.35 1.63 -16.57
CA ASP A 156 -3.44 0.56 -16.94
C ASP A 156 -2.17 1.07 -17.61
N SER A 157 -2.27 2.08 -18.48
CA SER A 157 -1.08 2.73 -19.06
C SER A 157 -0.24 3.40 -17.96
N LEU A 158 -0.88 4.06 -16.99
CA LEU A 158 -0.19 4.66 -15.84
C LEU A 158 0.54 3.60 -15.00
N LYS A 159 -0.15 2.49 -14.72
CA LYS A 159 0.41 1.32 -14.02
C LYS A 159 1.65 0.78 -14.73
N ASN A 160 1.57 0.59 -16.05
CA ASN A 160 2.68 0.09 -16.86
C ASN A 160 3.85 1.08 -16.91
N ILE A 161 3.61 2.39 -16.92
CA ILE A 161 4.68 3.40 -16.81
C ILE A 161 5.38 3.27 -15.46
N VAL A 162 4.65 3.09 -14.35
CA VAL A 162 5.26 2.90 -13.02
C VAL A 162 6.13 1.65 -13.01
N ILE A 163 5.61 0.51 -13.48
CA ILE A 163 6.36 -0.75 -13.60
C ILE A 163 7.63 -0.54 -14.44
N PHE A 164 7.52 0.11 -15.59
CA PHE A 164 8.66 0.41 -16.44
C PHE A 164 9.73 1.24 -15.70
N ASN A 165 9.35 2.27 -14.94
CA ASN A 165 10.32 3.07 -14.19
C ASN A 165 11.01 2.26 -13.07
N ILE A 166 10.28 1.32 -12.43
CA ILE A 166 10.84 0.38 -11.44
C ILE A 166 11.88 -0.54 -12.09
N CYS A 167 11.53 -1.20 -13.20
CA CYS A 167 12.44 -2.10 -13.91
C CYS A 167 13.69 -1.39 -14.44
N ASN A 168 13.61 -0.09 -14.73
CA ASN A 168 14.73 0.74 -15.16
C ASN A 168 15.53 1.38 -14.01
N GLY A 169 15.25 1.02 -12.75
CA GLY A 169 16.07 1.45 -11.61
C GLY A 169 15.82 2.89 -11.15
N LYS A 170 14.70 3.51 -11.54
CA LYS A 170 14.40 4.90 -11.16
C LYS A 170 13.78 5.03 -9.77
N MET A 171 13.31 3.92 -9.21
CA MET A 171 12.79 3.86 -7.84
C MET A 171 13.88 3.44 -6.86
N LYS A 172 13.61 3.63 -5.56
CA LYS A 172 14.43 3.11 -4.49
C LYS A 172 13.79 1.86 -3.87
N VAL A 173 14.64 0.94 -3.49
CA VAL A 173 14.34 -0.27 -2.72
C VAL A 173 15.38 -0.42 -1.62
N ILE A 174 15.10 -1.22 -0.60
CA ILE A 174 16.02 -1.53 0.48
C ILE A 174 16.86 -2.73 0.06
N LYS A 175 18.18 -2.63 0.24
CA LYS A 175 19.13 -3.70 -0.10
C LYS A 175 18.85 -4.94 0.74
N LYS A 176 18.67 -6.06 0.03
CA LYS A 176 18.44 -7.38 0.60
C LYS A 176 19.17 -8.44 -0.21
N ASN A 177 19.32 -9.61 0.40
CA ASN A 177 19.77 -10.80 -0.31
C ASN A 177 18.62 -11.59 -0.95
N GLN A 178 18.94 -12.67 -1.67
CA GLN A 178 18.04 -13.58 -2.36
C GLN A 178 17.07 -14.30 -1.41
N THR A 179 17.40 -14.38 -0.12
CA THR A 179 16.53 -14.91 0.94
C THR A 179 15.72 -13.82 1.66
N ASN A 180 15.67 -12.61 1.10
CA ASN A 180 14.92 -11.44 1.60
C ASN A 180 15.39 -10.89 2.96
N GLN A 181 16.67 -11.11 3.32
CA GLN A 181 17.31 -10.56 4.52
C GLN A 181 17.96 -9.21 4.21
N PHE A 182 17.82 -8.23 5.11
CA PHE A 182 18.39 -6.89 4.94
C PHE A 182 19.92 -6.92 4.99
N LEU A 183 20.54 -6.15 4.10
CA LEU A 183 22.00 -6.00 4.02
C LEU A 183 22.43 -4.56 4.35
N ASP A 184 23.58 -4.44 5.01
CA ASP A 184 24.24 -3.15 5.22
C ASP A 184 25.01 -2.68 3.96
N ASN A 185 25.70 -1.54 4.10
CA ASN A 185 26.47 -0.95 3.00
C ASN A 185 27.63 -1.85 2.53
N ASN A 186 28.17 -2.68 3.42
CA ASN A 186 29.26 -3.61 3.14
C ASN A 186 28.75 -4.97 2.62
N GLY A 187 27.44 -5.20 2.61
CA GLY A 187 26.83 -6.47 2.21
C GLY A 187 26.70 -7.48 3.35
N ASN A 188 26.90 -7.08 4.61
CA ASN A 188 26.67 -7.96 5.75
C ASN A 188 25.17 -8.04 6.06
N ILE A 189 24.72 -9.20 6.53
CA ILE A 189 23.34 -9.39 7.00
C ILE A 189 23.11 -8.58 8.27
N ILE A 190 22.01 -7.82 8.29
CA ILE A 190 21.55 -7.10 9.47
C ILE A 190 20.63 -8.00 10.28
N GLU A 191 20.98 -8.28 11.53
CA GLU A 191 20.14 -9.06 12.43
C GLU A 191 18.79 -8.37 12.66
N SER A 192 17.69 -9.12 12.54
CA SER A 192 16.33 -8.58 12.63
C SER A 192 16.03 -7.95 14.00
N ASP A 193 16.57 -8.50 15.08
CA ASP A 193 16.44 -7.95 16.42
C ASP A 193 17.13 -6.59 16.57
N SER A 194 18.21 -6.36 15.83
CA SER A 194 18.92 -5.09 15.84
C SER A 194 18.10 -3.95 15.22
N LEU A 195 17.05 -4.26 14.44
CA LEU A 195 16.18 -3.30 13.77
C LEU A 195 14.94 -2.91 14.60
N LYS A 196 14.55 -3.75 15.57
CA LYS A 196 13.29 -3.56 16.30
C LYS A 196 13.31 -2.26 17.11
N GLY A 197 12.31 -1.41 16.86
CA GLY A 197 12.11 -0.16 17.60
C GLY A 197 13.16 0.93 17.35
N LYS A 198 14.01 0.79 16.32
CA LYS A 198 15.01 1.80 15.96
C LYS A 198 14.56 2.65 14.77
N TRP A 199 14.55 3.97 14.95
CA TRP A 199 14.30 4.91 13.85
C TRP A 199 15.45 4.88 12.85
N GLU A 200 16.68 5.04 13.34
CA GLU A 200 17.89 4.97 12.53
C GLU A 200 18.48 3.58 12.62
N ASN A 201 18.85 3.02 11.47
CA ASN A 201 19.39 1.67 11.35
C ASN A 201 20.37 1.60 10.17
N SER A 202 20.98 0.44 9.99
CA SER A 202 22.01 0.21 8.97
C SER A 202 21.47 -0.25 7.62
N LYS A 203 20.14 -0.25 7.41
CA LYS A 203 19.56 -0.59 6.09
C LYS A 203 20.05 0.41 5.05
N VAL A 204 20.14 -0.02 3.80
CA VAL A 204 20.65 0.80 2.70
C VAL A 204 19.64 0.89 1.56
N LEU A 205 19.48 2.09 1.01
CA LEU A 205 18.70 2.30 -0.21
C LEU A 205 19.56 2.09 -1.44
N ILE A 206 19.00 1.38 -2.41
CA ILE A 206 19.61 1.12 -3.71
C ILE A 206 18.57 1.34 -4.81
N ASN A 207 19.02 1.37 -6.06
CA ASN A 207 18.11 1.49 -7.20
C ASN A 207 17.30 0.20 -7.38
N SER A 208 16.06 0.34 -7.82
CA SER A 208 15.11 -0.77 -7.95
C SER A 208 15.48 -1.83 -8.99
N ASN A 209 16.47 -1.58 -9.86
CA ASN A 209 17.00 -2.56 -10.81
C ASN A 209 18.20 -3.36 -10.26
N TYR A 210 18.52 -3.19 -8.98
CA TYR A 210 19.52 -4.01 -8.31
C TYR A 210 19.18 -5.49 -8.45
N LYS A 211 20.23 -6.27 -8.72
CA LYS A 211 20.21 -7.73 -8.70
C LYS A 211 21.36 -8.14 -7.80
N GLU A 212 21.08 -9.00 -6.83
CA GLU A 212 22.12 -9.68 -6.05
C GLU A 212 22.72 -10.84 -6.84
#